data_AF-A0A2M9Y260-F1
#
_entry.id   AF-A0A2M9Y260-F1
#
_cell.length_a   1.000
_cell.length_b   1.000
_cell.length_c   1.000
_cell.angle_alpha   90.00
_cell.angle_beta   90.00
_cell.angle_gamma   90.00
#
_symmetry.space_group_name_H-M   'P 1'
#
loop_
_entity.id
_entity.type
_entity.pdbx_description
1 polymer ?
#
loop_
_entity_poly.entity_id
_entity_poly.type
_entity_poly.pdbx_seq_one_letter_code
_entity_poly.pdbx_strand_id
1 'polypeptide(L)'
;MSVGQRKNFSVFSLVFGIFFLTINCSGVPSDSFQFCDNFNEPLDCTEPKTEKDIVYLDKSLFKKENPTYEDFGNFLYFTARETPGFRLVLAKPYNGFEKQSFRSGYAAYLKYGDSTERMEGNLFQNKVVVSFHYLGALLKEEFRHKGMDKSPFQLETLGPIDLEYKVVAPGMETVTKQRTVELKWK
;
A
#
# COMPACT_ATOMS: atom_id res chain seq x y z
N MET A 1 -92.21 13.22 -30.35
CA MET A 1 -92.26 13.65 -28.93
C MET A 1 -90.85 13.58 -28.38
N SER A 2 -90.56 14.50 -27.48
CA SER A 2 -89.24 14.95 -27.02
C SER A 2 -88.58 14.02 -25.98
N VAL A 3 -87.32 14.36 -25.68
CA VAL A 3 -86.51 14.06 -24.47
C VAL A 3 -85.73 12.73 -24.56
N GLY A 4 -84.42 12.66 -24.32
CA GLY A 4 -83.43 13.58 -23.75
C GLY A 4 -82.23 12.79 -23.21
N GLN A 5 -81.06 13.42 -23.26
CA GLN A 5 -79.69 12.97 -22.91
C GLN A 5 -79.48 12.11 -21.64
N ARG A 6 -78.37 11.34 -21.63
CA ARG A 6 -77.29 11.47 -20.63
C ARG A 6 -75.96 10.82 -21.10
N LYS A 7 -74.87 11.59 -20.91
CA LYS A 7 -73.45 11.20 -21.06
C LYS A 7 -72.99 10.41 -19.82
N ASN A 8 -71.88 9.67 -19.95
CA ASN A 8 -70.72 9.60 -19.02
C ASN A 8 -69.73 8.55 -19.57
N PHE A 9 -68.59 8.91 -20.17
CA PHE A 9 -67.29 9.33 -19.58
C PHE A 9 -66.62 8.27 -18.68
N SER A 10 -65.31 8.08 -18.90
CA SER A 10 -64.30 7.56 -17.98
C SER A 10 -63.92 6.08 -18.11
N VAL A 11 -62.65 5.65 -18.18
CA VAL A 11 -61.33 6.30 -18.28
C VAL A 11 -60.38 5.22 -18.80
N PHE A 12 -59.53 5.60 -19.75
CA PHE A 12 -58.34 4.88 -20.19
C PHE A 12 -57.35 4.85 -19.02
N SER A 13 -56.95 3.68 -18.50
CA SER A 13 -55.87 3.59 -17.52
C SER A 13 -54.71 2.78 -18.10
N LEU A 14 -53.89 3.51 -18.85
CA LEU A 14 -52.58 3.11 -19.38
C LEU A 14 -51.60 3.12 -18.20
N VAL A 15 -51.38 1.97 -17.56
CA VAL A 15 -50.37 1.86 -16.49
C VAL A 15 -49.00 1.65 -17.14
N PHE A 16 -48.36 2.76 -17.51
CA PHE A 16 -46.93 2.81 -17.78
C PHE A 16 -46.18 2.72 -16.45
N GLY A 17 -45.79 1.50 -16.07
CA GLY A 17 -44.86 1.27 -14.99
C GLY A 17 -43.44 1.63 -15.43
N ILE A 18 -43.08 2.91 -15.30
CA ILE A 18 -41.68 3.35 -15.40
C ILE A 18 -40.99 2.89 -14.11
N PHE A 19 -40.40 1.69 -14.16
CA PHE A 19 -39.42 1.26 -13.18
C PHE A 19 -38.14 2.08 -13.42
N PHE A 20 -38.03 3.22 -12.73
CA PHE A 20 -36.74 3.86 -12.49
C PHE A 20 -35.89 2.87 -11.68
N LEU A 21 -35.11 2.06 -12.38
CA LEU A 21 -33.94 1.40 -11.81
C LEU A 21 -32.97 2.51 -11.42
N THR A 22 -33.07 2.98 -10.18
CA THR A 22 -32.00 3.68 -9.50
C THR A 22 -30.86 2.68 -9.35
N ILE A 23 -29.98 2.64 -10.36
CA ILE A 23 -28.66 2.04 -10.23
C ILE A 23 -27.94 2.90 -9.20
N ASN A 24 -28.06 2.53 -7.93
CA ASN A 24 -27.10 2.93 -6.92
C ASN A 24 -25.78 2.29 -7.33
N CYS A 25 -25.03 3.01 -8.17
CA CYS A 25 -23.61 2.80 -8.32
C CYS A 25 -23.00 3.22 -6.98
N SER A 26 -23.10 2.34 -6.00
CA SER A 26 -22.26 2.38 -4.81
C SER A 26 -20.83 2.27 -5.33
N GLY A 27 -20.19 3.43 -5.50
CA GLY A 27 -18.78 3.51 -5.84
C GLY A 27 -18.06 2.56 -4.90
N VAL A 28 -17.42 1.54 -5.47
CA VAL A 28 -16.57 0.63 -4.72
C VAL A 28 -15.65 1.53 -3.89
N PRO A 29 -15.62 1.41 -2.56
CA PRO A 29 -14.57 2.04 -1.78
C PRO A 29 -13.30 1.35 -2.28
N SER A 30 -12.63 1.99 -3.23
CA SER A 30 -11.31 1.59 -3.65
C SER A 30 -10.45 1.87 -2.44
N ASP A 31 -10.25 0.88 -1.58
CA ASP A 31 -9.14 0.88 -0.64
C ASP A 31 -7.89 1.09 -1.48
N SER A 32 -7.50 2.35 -1.61
CA SER A 32 -6.54 2.78 -2.60
C SER A 32 -5.15 2.33 -2.20
N PHE A 33 -4.92 2.00 -0.93
CA PHE A 33 -3.63 1.61 -0.39
C PHE A 33 -3.70 0.20 0.20
N GLN A 34 -2.76 -0.66 -0.19
CA GLN A 34 -2.61 -2.02 0.31
C GLN A 34 -1.14 -2.25 0.70
N PHE A 35 -0.85 -2.71 1.92
CA PHE A 35 0.49 -3.18 2.25
C PHE A 35 0.83 -4.46 1.49
N CYS A 36 2.03 -4.50 0.92
CA CYS A 36 2.47 -5.63 0.11
C CYS A 36 3.97 -5.63 -0.06
N ASP A 37 4.61 -6.77 0.20
CA ASP A 37 6.08 -6.85 0.19
C ASP A 37 6.63 -7.42 -1.13
N ASN A 38 5.78 -7.99 -1.99
CA ASN A 38 6.19 -8.54 -3.28
C ASN A 38 5.11 -8.41 -4.36
N PHE A 39 5.52 -8.18 -5.60
CA PHE A 39 4.64 -7.89 -6.74
C PHE A 39 4.98 -8.75 -7.96
N ASN A 40 3.95 -9.11 -8.74
CA ASN A 40 4.15 -9.73 -10.05
C ASN A 40 4.39 -8.64 -11.14
N GLU A 41 4.63 -9.08 -12.37
CA GLU A 41 4.85 -8.18 -13.52
C GLU A 41 3.68 -7.20 -13.78
N PRO A 42 2.39 -7.62 -13.67
CA PRO A 42 1.24 -6.70 -13.67
C PRO A 42 1.12 -5.72 -12.50
N LEU A 43 2.04 -5.75 -11.53
CA LEU A 43 1.99 -4.99 -10.27
C LEU A 43 0.83 -5.37 -9.35
N ASP A 44 0.36 -6.61 -9.42
CA ASP A 44 -0.51 -7.18 -8.42
C ASP A 44 0.29 -7.65 -7.22
N CYS A 45 -0.33 -7.51 -6.05
CA CYS A 45 0.28 -7.95 -4.81
C CYS A 45 0.32 -9.48 -4.73
N THR A 46 1.51 -10.04 -4.54
CA THR A 46 1.74 -11.49 -4.36
C THR A 46 1.99 -11.88 -2.91
N GLU A 47 2.38 -10.90 -2.08
CA GLU A 47 2.60 -11.09 -0.65
C GLU A 47 1.87 -10.00 0.15
N PRO A 48 0.53 -10.14 0.34
CA PRO A 48 -0.28 -9.14 1.01
C PRO A 48 0.01 -9.12 2.51
N LYS A 49 0.06 -7.91 3.07
CA LYS A 49 0.39 -7.68 4.49
C LYS A 49 -0.70 -6.89 5.19
N THR A 50 -0.69 -6.96 6.51
CA THR A 50 -1.59 -6.24 7.42
C THR A 50 -0.84 -5.14 8.17
N GLU A 51 -1.56 -4.29 8.90
CA GLU A 51 -1.00 -3.25 9.77
C GLU A 51 -0.10 -3.82 10.87
N LYS A 52 -0.29 -5.08 11.22
CA LYS A 52 0.55 -5.82 12.17
C LYS A 52 0.91 -7.15 11.55
N ASP A 53 2.19 -7.43 11.41
CA ASP A 53 2.67 -8.64 10.75
C ASP A 53 3.88 -9.24 11.49
N ILE A 54 4.02 -10.56 11.40
CA ILE A 54 5.16 -11.30 11.93
C ILE A 54 5.90 -11.92 10.76
N VAL A 55 7.17 -11.56 10.61
CA VAL A 55 8.05 -12.12 9.59
C VAL A 55 8.97 -13.15 10.23
N TYR A 56 8.96 -14.35 9.66
CA TYR A 56 9.79 -15.46 10.12
C TYR A 56 11.06 -15.58 9.25
N LEU A 57 12.20 -15.32 9.87
CA LEU A 57 13.53 -15.36 9.27
C LEU A 57 14.16 -16.74 9.46
N ASP A 58 14.77 -17.28 8.41
CA ASP A 58 15.50 -18.55 8.51
C ASP A 58 16.84 -18.33 9.24
N LYS A 59 16.93 -18.79 10.49
CA LYS A 59 18.13 -18.66 11.32
C LYS A 59 19.33 -19.38 10.72
N SER A 60 19.11 -20.47 9.96
CA SER A 60 20.19 -21.24 9.35
C SER A 60 20.95 -20.45 8.28
N LEU A 61 20.35 -19.40 7.73
CA LEU A 61 20.97 -18.51 6.75
C LEU A 61 21.79 -17.38 7.42
N PHE A 62 21.60 -17.13 8.72
CA PHE A 62 22.34 -16.12 9.48
C PHE A 62 23.50 -16.76 10.27
N LYS A 63 24.59 -17.09 9.56
CA LYS A 63 25.70 -17.92 10.08
C LYS A 63 26.84 -17.16 10.76
N LYS A 64 26.66 -15.89 11.12
CA LYS A 64 27.75 -15.05 11.61
C LYS A 64 27.97 -15.25 13.11
N GLU A 65 29.20 -15.54 13.51
CA GLU A 65 29.60 -15.60 14.93
C GLU A 65 29.67 -14.16 15.49
N ASN A 66 28.98 -13.91 16.61
CA ASN A 66 28.86 -12.58 17.24
C ASN A 66 28.41 -11.47 16.27
N PRO A 67 27.21 -11.57 15.69
CA PRO A 67 26.74 -10.63 14.69
C PRO A 67 26.59 -9.21 15.28
N THR A 68 26.76 -8.20 14.43
CA THR A 68 26.43 -6.80 14.75
C THR A 68 25.08 -6.38 14.18
N TYR A 69 24.60 -5.19 14.55
CA TYR A 69 23.40 -4.60 13.93
C TYR A 69 23.59 -4.35 12.43
N GLU A 70 24.79 -3.94 12.01
CA GLU A 70 25.16 -3.80 10.60
C GLU A 70 25.05 -5.15 9.86
N ASP A 71 25.57 -6.22 10.47
CA ASP A 71 25.49 -7.57 9.91
C ASP A 71 24.06 -8.05 9.75
N PHE A 72 23.21 -7.78 10.74
CA PHE A 72 21.80 -8.12 10.67
C PHE A 72 21.08 -7.34 9.56
N GLY A 73 21.34 -6.04 9.44
CA GLY A 73 20.80 -5.25 8.33
C GLY A 73 21.26 -5.74 6.96
N ASN A 74 22.52 -6.16 6.83
CA ASN A 74 23.03 -6.80 5.61
C ASN A 74 22.34 -8.14 5.34
N PHE A 75 22.08 -8.94 6.37
CA PHE A 75 21.33 -10.19 6.24
C PHE A 75 19.91 -9.93 5.72
N LEU A 76 19.19 -8.96 6.29
CA LEU A 76 17.86 -8.58 5.83
C LEU A 76 17.87 -8.08 4.38
N TYR A 77 18.88 -7.31 3.99
CA TYR A 77 18.99 -6.76 2.64
C TYR A 77 19.32 -7.85 1.60
N PHE A 78 20.40 -8.62 1.81
CA PHE A 78 20.93 -9.51 0.78
C PHE A 78 20.34 -10.92 0.82
N THR A 79 19.95 -11.41 2.01
CA THR A 79 19.61 -12.82 2.24
C THR A 79 18.13 -13.03 2.46
N ALA A 80 17.54 -12.41 3.48
CA ALA A 80 16.09 -12.52 3.72
C ALA A 80 15.28 -11.74 2.68
N ARG A 81 15.85 -10.63 2.17
CA ARG A 81 15.24 -9.73 1.18
C ARG A 81 13.90 -9.18 1.65
N GLU A 82 13.85 -8.74 2.89
CA GLU A 82 12.66 -8.11 3.45
C GLU A 82 12.45 -6.73 2.83
N THR A 83 11.39 -6.59 2.03
CA THR A 83 11.07 -5.38 1.26
C THR A 83 9.70 -4.81 1.63
N PRO A 84 9.54 -4.17 2.80
CA PRO A 84 8.30 -3.51 3.17
C PRO A 84 7.82 -2.57 2.06
N GLY A 85 6.61 -2.81 1.58
CA GLY A 85 6.08 -2.09 0.43
C GLY A 85 4.58 -1.87 0.50
N PHE A 86 4.08 -1.22 -0.55
CA PHE A 86 2.66 -1.02 -0.75
C PHE A 86 2.29 -0.95 -2.22
N ARG A 87 1.01 -1.19 -2.47
CA ARG A 87 0.31 -0.93 -3.72
C ARG A 87 -0.69 0.20 -3.54
N LEU A 88 -0.62 1.18 -4.43
CA LEU A 88 -1.52 2.32 -4.50
C LEU A 88 -2.31 2.31 -5.81
N VAL A 89 -3.64 2.28 -5.73
CA VAL A 89 -4.56 2.46 -6.85
C VAL A 89 -4.99 3.92 -6.92
N LEU A 90 -4.64 4.58 -8.01
CA LEU A 90 -4.98 5.96 -8.31
C LEU A 90 -6.41 6.08 -8.85
N ALA A 91 -7.08 7.17 -8.51
CA ALA A 91 -8.43 7.46 -9.01
C ALA A 91 -8.45 7.65 -10.55
N LYS A 92 -7.37 8.21 -11.11
CA LYS A 92 -7.20 8.46 -12.55
C LYS A 92 -5.92 7.79 -13.05
N PRO A 93 -5.91 7.28 -14.30
CA PRO A 93 -4.69 6.76 -14.90
C PRO A 93 -3.73 7.92 -15.22
N TYR A 94 -2.41 7.65 -15.22
CA TYR A 94 -1.38 8.67 -15.54
C TYR A 94 -0.76 8.48 -16.95
N ASN A 95 -1.55 8.05 -17.94
CA ASN A 95 -1.12 7.76 -19.30
C ASN A 95 -0.86 9.04 -20.15
N GLY A 96 0.18 9.04 -20.99
CA GLY A 96 0.49 10.12 -21.96
C GLY A 96 1.64 11.07 -21.56
N PHE A 97 1.64 12.30 -22.10
CA PHE A 97 2.61 13.36 -21.77
C PHE A 97 2.67 13.68 -20.26
N GLU A 98 1.63 13.33 -19.51
CA GLU A 98 1.53 13.47 -18.06
C GLU A 98 2.38 12.44 -17.29
N LYS A 99 2.91 11.39 -17.93
CA LYS A 99 3.66 10.33 -17.24
C LYS A 99 4.94 10.82 -16.58
N GLN A 100 5.68 11.70 -17.26
CA GLN A 100 6.91 12.26 -16.71
C GLN A 100 6.60 13.25 -15.59
N SER A 101 5.60 14.12 -15.78
CA SER A 101 5.12 15.06 -14.77
C SER A 101 4.59 14.36 -13.53
N PHE A 102 3.87 13.24 -13.70
CA PHE A 102 3.40 12.42 -12.59
C PHE A 102 4.56 11.86 -11.79
N ARG A 103 5.53 11.22 -12.48
CA ARG A 103 6.72 10.64 -11.84
C ARG A 103 7.56 11.68 -11.11
N SER A 104 7.68 12.90 -11.63
CA SER A 104 8.41 13.98 -10.95
C SER A 104 7.69 14.50 -9.71
N GLY A 105 6.35 14.48 -9.70
CA GLY A 105 5.55 14.88 -8.54
C GLY A 105 5.31 13.75 -7.54
N TYR A 106 5.63 12.50 -7.90
CA TYR A 106 5.49 11.34 -7.04
C TYR A 106 6.68 11.21 -6.09
N ALA A 107 6.39 11.03 -4.81
CA ALA A 107 7.38 10.69 -3.80
C ALA A 107 6.77 9.78 -2.75
N ALA A 108 7.47 8.71 -2.41
CA ALA A 108 7.11 7.82 -1.33
C ALA A 108 8.30 7.69 -0.38
N TYR A 109 8.01 7.67 0.92
CA TYR A 109 8.99 7.59 1.98
C TYR A 109 8.60 6.50 2.97
N LEU A 110 9.62 5.83 3.51
CA LEU A 110 9.51 4.90 4.62
C LEU A 110 10.28 5.48 5.80
N LYS A 111 9.67 5.46 6.98
CA LYS A 111 10.28 5.95 8.21
C LYS A 111 10.28 4.85 9.27
N TYR A 112 11.39 4.77 9.99
CA TYR A 112 11.54 3.98 11.21
C TYR A 112 12.39 4.77 12.21
N GLY A 113 11.89 4.94 13.44
CA GLY A 113 12.55 5.78 14.44
C GLY A 113 12.76 7.20 13.93
N ASP A 114 14.01 7.66 13.93
CA ASP A 114 14.39 8.98 13.43
C ASP A 114 14.82 8.97 11.96
N SER A 115 15.02 7.79 11.38
CA SER A 115 15.46 7.62 9.99
C SER A 115 14.29 7.60 9.03
N THR A 116 14.36 8.44 8.00
CA THR A 116 13.37 8.52 6.92
C THR A 116 14.09 8.42 5.59
N GLU A 117 13.72 7.42 4.79
CA GLU A 117 14.30 7.19 3.48
C GLU A 117 13.25 7.28 2.38
N ARG A 118 13.68 7.69 1.18
CA ARG A 118 12.84 7.61 -0.01
C ARG A 118 12.76 6.14 -0.42
N MET A 119 11.55 5.68 -0.76
CA MET A 119 11.34 4.32 -1.25
C MET A 119 12.24 4.05 -2.46
N GLU A 120 13.02 2.97 -2.40
CA GLU A 120 14.03 2.62 -3.40
C GLU A 120 13.39 2.21 -4.73
N GLY A 121 12.43 1.29 -4.65
CA GLY A 121 11.70 0.78 -5.80
C GLY A 121 10.41 1.56 -6.00
N ASN A 122 10.17 2.05 -7.23
CA ASN A 122 8.90 2.64 -7.62
C ASN A 122 8.53 2.14 -9.03
N LEU A 123 7.49 1.32 -9.13
CA LEU A 123 6.99 0.80 -10.40
C LEU A 123 5.59 1.36 -10.64
N PHE A 124 5.31 1.67 -11.90
CA PHE A 124 4.10 2.37 -12.28
C PHE A 124 3.47 1.68 -13.49
N GLN A 125 2.18 1.34 -13.39
CA GLN A 125 1.39 0.83 -14.52
C GLN A 125 -0.05 1.34 -14.50
N ASN A 126 -0.45 2.08 -15.54
CA ASN A 126 -1.80 2.65 -15.72
C ASN A 126 -2.33 3.44 -14.51
N LYS A 127 -3.02 2.78 -13.59
CA LYS A 127 -3.64 3.33 -12.38
C LYS A 127 -2.96 2.83 -11.10
N VAL A 128 -1.93 2.03 -11.22
CA VAL A 128 -1.28 1.36 -10.10
C VAL A 128 0.12 1.91 -9.95
N VAL A 129 0.49 2.22 -8.72
CA VAL A 129 1.85 2.48 -8.30
C VAL A 129 2.19 1.49 -7.20
N VAL A 130 3.35 0.86 -7.30
CA VAL A 130 3.90 0.08 -6.20
C VAL A 130 5.23 0.67 -5.79
N SER A 131 5.46 0.71 -4.48
CA SER A 131 6.71 1.19 -3.92
C SER A 131 7.17 0.29 -2.81
N PHE A 132 8.47 0.08 -2.73
CA PHE A 132 9.10 -0.73 -1.71
C PHE A 132 10.48 -0.17 -1.35
N HIS A 133 10.97 -0.58 -0.19
CA HIS A 133 12.31 -0.26 0.29
C HIS A 133 12.85 -1.46 1.05
N TYR A 134 14.17 -1.63 1.11
CA TYR A 134 14.75 -2.75 1.85
C TYR A 134 14.78 -2.44 3.34
N LEU A 135 14.13 -3.28 4.16
CA LEU A 135 14.10 -3.08 5.61
C LEU A 135 15.51 -3.00 6.20
N GLY A 136 16.42 -3.85 5.70
CA GLY A 136 17.81 -3.88 6.12
C GLY A 136 18.55 -2.56 5.91
N ALA A 137 18.26 -1.81 4.83
CA ALA A 137 18.89 -0.52 4.56
C ALA A 137 18.43 0.53 5.57
N LEU A 138 17.12 0.69 5.73
CA LEU A 138 16.51 1.62 6.67
C LEU A 138 16.96 1.37 8.12
N LEU A 139 16.99 0.11 8.55
CA LEU A 139 17.44 -0.25 9.90
C LEU A 139 18.91 0.09 10.12
N LYS A 140 19.78 -0.20 9.13
CA LYS A 140 21.20 0.15 9.21
C LYS A 140 21.41 1.64 9.39
N GLU A 141 20.65 2.45 8.66
CA GLU A 141 20.75 3.90 8.77
C GLU A 141 20.37 4.39 10.17
N GLU A 142 19.29 3.86 10.74
CA GLU A 142 18.87 4.17 12.10
C GLU A 142 19.92 3.77 13.15
N PHE A 143 20.48 2.56 13.04
CA PHE A 143 21.51 2.09 13.97
C PHE A 143 22.81 2.86 13.84
N ARG A 144 23.15 3.32 12.63
CA ARG A 144 24.31 4.20 12.39
C ARG A 144 24.10 5.56 13.04
N HIS A 145 22.91 6.15 12.91
CA HIS A 145 22.56 7.40 13.59
C HIS A 145 22.61 7.28 15.12
N LYS A 146 22.24 6.12 15.67
CA LYS A 146 22.33 5.82 17.10
C LYS A 146 23.73 5.39 17.57
N GLY A 147 24.69 5.23 16.66
CA GLY A 147 26.05 4.77 16.98
C GLY A 147 26.14 3.33 17.50
N MET A 148 25.17 2.48 17.14
CA MET A 148 25.06 1.09 17.60
C MET A 148 25.23 0.05 16.49
N ASP A 149 25.50 0.49 15.25
CA ASP A 149 25.74 -0.35 14.07
C ASP A 149 26.75 -1.48 14.32
N LYS A 150 27.81 -1.20 15.09
CA LYS A 150 28.87 -2.17 15.44
C LYS A 150 28.63 -2.91 16.74
N SER A 151 27.56 -2.61 17.48
CA SER A 151 27.25 -3.29 18.73
C SER A 151 26.76 -4.72 18.46
N PRO A 152 26.97 -5.65 19.42
CA PRO A 152 26.44 -7.01 19.30
C PRO A 152 24.92 -7.02 19.11
N PHE A 153 24.45 -7.87 18.20
CA PHE A 153 23.05 -7.99 17.84
C PHE A 153 22.40 -9.25 18.40
N GLN A 154 21.18 -9.09 18.91
CA GLN A 154 20.25 -10.16 19.25
C GLN A 154 18.87 -9.78 18.72
N LEU A 155 18.17 -10.71 18.08
CA LEU A 155 16.88 -10.40 17.44
C LEU A 155 15.83 -9.98 18.46
N GLU A 156 15.87 -10.62 19.63
CA GLU A 156 14.95 -10.43 20.74
C GLU A 156 15.02 -9.01 21.32
N THR A 157 16.15 -8.31 21.15
CA THR A 157 16.33 -6.94 21.63
C THR A 157 15.83 -5.87 20.65
N LEU A 158 15.57 -6.25 19.38
CA LEU A 158 15.10 -5.31 18.36
C LEU A 158 13.67 -4.82 18.64
N GLY A 159 12.84 -5.69 19.22
CA GLY A 159 11.43 -5.42 19.47
C GLY A 159 10.62 -5.21 18.17
N PRO A 160 9.37 -4.73 18.29
CA PRO A 160 8.55 -4.38 17.15
C PRO A 160 9.15 -3.22 16.34
N ILE A 161 9.04 -3.31 15.02
CA ILE A 161 9.50 -2.30 14.07
C ILE A 161 8.29 -1.52 13.58
N ASP A 162 8.09 -0.32 14.11
CA ASP A 162 7.01 0.57 13.70
C ASP A 162 7.43 1.38 12.47
N LEU A 163 6.81 1.06 11.33
CA LEU A 163 7.05 1.71 10.05
C LEU A 163 5.96 2.72 9.73
N GLU A 164 6.36 3.92 9.31
CA GLU A 164 5.46 4.93 8.76
C GLU A 164 5.72 5.11 7.26
N TYR A 165 4.65 5.02 6.49
CA TYR A 165 4.64 5.18 5.04
C TYR A 165 4.01 6.53 4.73
N LYS A 166 4.73 7.36 3.98
CA LYS A 166 4.23 8.66 3.52
C LYS A 166 4.30 8.73 2.01
N VAL A 167 3.16 8.97 1.35
CA VAL A 167 3.05 9.00 -0.10
C VAL A 167 2.46 10.33 -0.55
N VAL A 168 3.19 11.01 -1.43
CA VAL A 168 2.75 12.18 -2.16
C VAL A 168 2.57 11.76 -3.61
N ALA A 169 1.34 11.82 -4.10
CA ALA A 169 0.99 11.50 -5.48
C ALA A 169 0.19 12.67 -6.09
N PRO A 170 0.51 13.11 -7.32
CA PRO A 170 -0.24 14.19 -7.97
C PRO A 170 -1.73 13.91 -8.06
N GLY A 171 -2.55 14.91 -7.69
CA GLY A 171 -4.01 14.81 -7.71
C GLY A 171 -4.60 13.99 -6.56
N MET A 172 -3.81 13.65 -5.54
CA MET A 172 -4.25 12.98 -4.32
C MET A 172 -3.79 13.75 -3.09
N GLU A 173 -4.53 13.62 -2.00
CA GLU A 173 -4.03 14.02 -0.68
C GLU A 173 -2.85 13.13 -0.27
N THR A 174 -1.99 13.64 0.61
CA THR A 174 -0.88 12.86 1.15
C THR A 174 -1.43 11.67 1.93
N VAL A 175 -0.97 10.47 1.56
CA VAL A 175 -1.34 9.24 2.26
C VAL A 175 -0.30 8.97 3.34
N THR A 176 -0.76 8.82 4.58
CA THR A 176 0.07 8.34 5.69
C THR A 176 -0.52 7.04 6.22
N LYS A 177 0.30 6.01 6.33
CA LYS A 177 -0.08 4.68 6.83
C LYS A 177 0.99 4.15 7.78
N GLN A 178 0.60 3.29 8.71
CA GLN A 178 1.51 2.69 9.68
C GLN A 178 1.41 1.17 9.63
N ARG A 179 2.55 0.49 9.74
CA ARG A 179 2.65 -0.96 9.86
C ARG A 179 3.68 -1.30 10.91
N THR A 180 3.34 -2.18 11.84
CA THR A 180 4.26 -2.77 12.80
C THR A 180 4.70 -4.14 12.29
N VAL A 181 6.01 -4.36 12.20
CA VAL A 181 6.61 -5.64 11.81
C VAL A 181 7.36 -6.23 13.01
N GLU A 182 7.04 -7.47 13.37
CA GLU A 182 7.80 -8.22 14.37
C GLU A 182 8.64 -9.29 13.64
N LEU A 183 9.96 -9.30 13.87
CA LEU A 183 10.85 -10.29 13.27
C LEU A 183 11.08 -11.44 14.26
N LYS A 184 10.95 -12.69 13.79
CA LYS A 184 11.19 -13.90 14.58
C LYS A 184 12.06 -14.88 13.82
N TRP A 185 12.87 -15.65 14.54
CA TRP A 185 13.52 -16.82 13.94
C TRP A 185 12.48 -17.92 13.68
N LYS A 186 12.59 -18.57 12.52
CA LYS A 186 11.91 -19.81 12.17
C LYS A 186 12.70 -21.02 12.68
#